data_AF-A0A2E6XET1-F1
#
_entry.id   AF-A0A2E6XET1-F1
#
_cell.length_a   1.000
_cell.length_b   1.000
_cell.length_c   1.000
_cell.angle_alpha   90.00
_cell.angle_beta   90.00
_cell.angle_gamma   90.00
#
_symmetry.space_group_name_H-M   'P 1'
#
loop_
_entity.id
_entity.type
_entity.pdbx_description
1 polymer ?
#
loop_
_entity_poly.entity_id
_entity_poly.type
_entity_poly.pdbx_seq_one_letter_code
_entity_poly.pdbx_strand_id
1 'polypeptide(L)'
;MNPSALTRTFEKLVRQMGLNSTRLHDLRHSHATLLLQQGTNPKVVQERLGHSSFAITMDTYSHVAPGLQKQAAQDFALAMEKAKLPNN
;
A
#
# COMPACT_ATOMS: atom_id res chain seq x y z
N MET A 1 -5.12 21.67 -13.98
CA MET A 1 -3.93 20.93 -14.46
C MET A 1 -4.39 19.89 -15.47
N ASN A 2 -3.88 19.88 -16.70
CA ASN A 2 -4.31 18.92 -17.72
C ASN A 2 -3.58 17.57 -17.52
N PRO A 3 -4.30 16.45 -17.30
CA PRO A 3 -3.68 15.13 -17.07
C PRO A 3 -2.75 14.70 -18.20
N SER A 4 -3.11 15.03 -19.45
CA SER A 4 -2.32 14.70 -20.63
C SER A 4 -1.02 15.51 -20.69
N ALA A 5 -1.01 16.75 -20.19
CA ALA A 5 0.19 17.57 -20.15
C ALA A 5 1.18 17.01 -19.11
N LEU A 6 0.68 16.59 -17.94
CA LEU A 6 1.50 15.98 -16.90
C LEU A 6 2.12 14.66 -17.36
N THR A 7 1.33 13.78 -18.00
CA THR A 7 1.84 12.51 -18.54
C THR A 7 2.92 12.75 -19.60
N ARG A 8 2.73 13.69 -20.53
CA ARG A 8 3.76 14.01 -21.55
C ARG A 8 5.05 14.57 -20.95
N THR A 9 4.94 15.42 -19.93
CA THR A 9 6.11 15.94 -19.22
C THR A 9 6.86 14.81 -18.52
N PHE A 10 6.13 13.92 -17.85
CA PHE A 10 6.71 12.74 -17.21
C PHE A 10 7.40 11.81 -18.22
N GLU A 11 6.75 11.50 -19.34
CA GLU A 11 7.33 10.68 -20.41
C GLU A 11 8.61 11.29 -20.98
N LYS A 12 8.68 12.61 -21.13
CA LYS A 12 9.92 13.31 -21.54
C LYS A 12 11.04 13.10 -20.51
N LEU A 13 10.76 13.24 -19.22
CA LEU A 13 11.74 13.05 -18.15
C LEU A 13 12.24 11.59 -18.11
N VAL A 14 11.32 10.63 -18.21
CA VAL A 14 11.64 9.18 -18.26
C VAL A 14 12.58 8.88 -19.42
N ARG A 15 12.30 9.43 -20.62
CA ARG A 15 13.18 9.29 -21.79
C ARG A 15 14.54 9.94 -21.60
N GLN A 16 14.61 11.11 -20.97
CA GLN A 16 15.88 11.79 -20.67
C GLN A 16 16.76 10.99 -19.70
N MET A 17 16.14 10.24 -18.78
CA MET A 17 16.85 9.35 -17.85
C MET A 17 17.24 8.01 -18.46
N GLY A 18 16.98 7.76 -19.75
CA GLY A 18 17.25 6.48 -20.41
C GLY A 18 16.35 5.33 -19.94
N LEU A 19 15.26 5.65 -19.23
CA LEU A 19 14.30 4.65 -18.77
C LEU A 19 13.30 4.37 -19.89
N ASN A 20 13.00 3.09 -20.11
CA ASN A 20 12.04 2.67 -21.13
C ASN A 20 10.67 2.40 -20.48
N SER A 21 9.61 2.95 -21.10
CA SER A 21 8.20 2.57 -20.86
C SER A 21 7.63 2.76 -19.44
N THR A 22 8.26 3.54 -18.57
CA THR A 22 7.68 3.88 -17.25
C THR A 22 6.55 4.90 -17.43
N ARG A 23 5.33 4.53 -17.00
CA ARG A 23 4.17 5.41 -16.99
C ARG A 23 4.05 6.10 -15.65
N LEU A 24 3.39 7.26 -15.63
CA LEU A 24 3.16 8.02 -14.39
C LEU A 24 2.39 7.18 -13.35
N HIS A 25 1.48 6.30 -13.80
CA HIS A 25 0.73 5.41 -12.92
C HIS A 25 1.62 4.34 -12.26
N ASP A 26 2.76 3.99 -12.84
CA ASP A 26 3.67 3.00 -12.25
C ASP A 26 4.32 3.53 -10.97
N LEU A 27 4.48 4.87 -10.82
CA LEU A 27 4.90 5.48 -9.55
C LEU A 27 3.90 5.23 -8.42
N ARG A 28 2.61 5.26 -8.75
CA ARG A 28 1.54 4.99 -7.79
C ARG A 28 1.59 3.53 -7.32
N HIS A 29 1.87 2.59 -8.24
CA HIS A 29 2.09 1.20 -7.88
C HIS A 29 3.35 1.00 -7.03
N SER A 30 4.46 1.62 -7.39
CA SER A 30 5.70 1.55 -6.59
C SER A 30 5.50 2.10 -5.18
N HIS A 31 4.77 3.21 -5.04
CA HIS A 31 4.42 3.76 -3.73
C HIS A 31 3.58 2.79 -2.89
N ALA A 32 2.57 2.16 -3.50
CA ALA A 32 1.74 1.16 -2.83
C ALA A 32 2.58 -0.03 -2.35
N THR A 33 3.39 -0.61 -3.25
CA THR A 33 4.27 -1.74 -2.94
C THR A 33 5.23 -1.42 -1.80
N LEU A 34 5.84 -0.23 -1.79
CA LEU A 34 6.77 0.15 -0.73
C LEU A 34 6.08 0.24 0.64
N LEU A 35 4.88 0.84 0.70
CA LEU A 35 4.11 0.93 1.95
C LEU A 35 3.73 -0.45 2.48
N LEU A 36 3.33 -1.35 1.58
CA LEU A 36 2.96 -2.72 1.94
C LEU A 36 4.18 -3.53 2.40
N GLN A 37 5.34 -3.38 1.74
CA GLN A 37 6.59 -4.01 2.16
C GLN A 37 7.05 -3.54 3.55
N GLN A 38 6.73 -2.31 3.93
CA GLN A 38 6.97 -1.79 5.27
C GLN A 38 5.95 -2.28 6.32
N GLY A 39 5.03 -3.16 5.95
CA GLY A 39 3.99 -3.69 6.85
C GLY A 39 2.84 -2.73 7.10
N THR A 40 2.70 -1.66 6.29
CA THR A 40 1.56 -0.75 6.42
C THR A 40 0.27 -1.51 6.13
N ASN A 41 -0.74 -1.33 6.97
CA ASN A 41 -2.04 -1.97 6.81
C ASN A 41 -2.59 -1.71 5.39
N PRO A 42 -2.98 -2.74 4.62
CA PRO A 42 -3.53 -2.59 3.27
C PRO A 42 -4.71 -1.62 3.17
N LYS A 43 -5.53 -1.52 4.22
CA LYS A 43 -6.66 -0.57 4.30
C LYS A 43 -6.19 0.88 4.32
N VAL A 44 -5.12 1.16 5.07
CA VAL A 44 -4.49 2.49 5.13
C VAL A 44 -3.85 2.85 3.79
N VAL A 45 -3.19 1.89 3.14
CA VAL A 45 -2.64 2.07 1.78
C VAL A 45 -3.76 2.36 0.77
N GLN A 46 -4.88 1.65 0.85
CA GLN A 46 -6.06 1.88 0.01
C GLN A 46 -6.63 3.29 0.19
N GLU A 47 -6.86 3.73 1.43
CA GLU A 47 -7.39 5.06 1.73
C GLU A 47 -6.43 6.16 1.25
N ARG A 48 -5.12 5.97 1.50
CA ARG A 48 -4.08 6.91 1.05
C ARG A 48 -4.02 7.06 -0.46
N LEU A 49 -4.23 5.97 -1.19
CA LEU A 49 -4.23 6.00 -2.65
C LEU A 49 -5.58 6.50 -3.17
N GLY A 50 -6.67 6.36 -2.43
CA GLY A 50 -8.03 6.57 -2.96
C GLY A 50 -8.46 5.38 -3.81
N HIS A 51 -9.79 5.17 -3.92
CA HIS A 51 -10.53 3.95 -4.30
C HIS A 51 -10.09 3.18 -5.57
N SER A 52 -9.08 3.62 -6.30
CA SER A 52 -8.66 3.12 -7.61
C SER A 52 -7.56 2.04 -7.60
N SER A 53 -6.87 1.78 -6.49
CA SER A 53 -5.78 0.76 -6.45
C SER A 53 -6.15 -0.58 -5.79
N PHE A 54 -7.37 -0.71 -5.26
CA PHE A 54 -7.74 -1.82 -4.38
C PHE A 54 -7.65 -3.21 -5.03
N ALA A 55 -8.01 -3.32 -6.31
CA ALA A 55 -8.09 -4.59 -7.02
C ALA A 55 -6.73 -5.30 -7.17
N ILE A 56 -5.64 -4.56 -7.42
CA ILE A 56 -4.30 -5.15 -7.54
C ILE A 56 -3.72 -5.50 -6.17
N THR A 57 -4.04 -4.70 -5.14
CA THR A 57 -3.49 -4.86 -3.80
C THR A 57 -3.97 -6.15 -3.11
N MET A 58 -5.24 -6.52 -3.26
CA MET A 58 -5.79 -7.70 -2.57
C MET A 58 -5.35 -9.02 -3.22
N ASP A 59 -5.42 -9.13 -4.55
CA ASP A 59 -5.02 -10.34 -5.28
C ASP A 59 -3.52 -10.63 -5.13
N THR A 60 -2.68 -9.58 -5.13
CA THR A 60 -1.22 -9.75 -5.02
C THR A 60 -0.76 -10.06 -3.59
N TYR A 61 -1.43 -9.50 -2.57
CA TYR A 61 -0.95 -9.61 -1.18
C TYR A 61 -1.69 -10.60 -0.28
N SER A 62 -2.80 -11.19 -0.72
CA SER A 62 -3.45 -12.29 0.01
C SER A 62 -2.49 -13.45 0.32
N HIS A 63 -1.46 -13.66 -0.52
CA HIS A 63 -0.44 -14.69 -0.34
C HIS A 63 0.75 -14.31 0.58
N VAL A 64 0.99 -13.01 0.82
CA VAL A 64 2.08 -12.49 1.68
C VAL A 64 1.58 -12.01 3.05
N ALA A 65 0.29 -12.19 3.31
CA ALA A 65 -0.32 -12.06 4.64
C ALA A 65 -0.20 -13.27 5.62
N PRO A 66 0.67 -14.30 5.48
CA PRO A 66 0.81 -15.35 6.50
C PRO A 66 1.18 -14.85 7.90
N GLY A 67 1.64 -13.60 8.06
CA GLY A 67 1.94 -12.99 9.36
C GLY A 67 0.85 -12.10 9.94
N LEU A 68 0.00 -11.50 9.10
CA LEU A 68 -0.96 -10.48 9.54
C LEU A 68 -2.06 -11.06 10.42
N GLN A 69 -2.53 -12.27 10.10
CA GLN A 69 -3.51 -12.98 10.92
C GLN A 69 -2.94 -13.36 12.28
N LYS A 70 -1.68 -13.79 12.33
CA LYS A 70 -0.99 -14.12 13.58
C LYS A 70 -0.79 -12.88 14.45
N GLN A 71 -0.39 -11.77 13.84
CA GLN A 71 -0.27 -10.48 14.52
C GLN A 71 -1.62 -10.02 15.08
N ALA A 72 -2.68 -10.06 14.27
CA ALA A 72 -4.02 -9.69 14.70
C ALA A 72 -4.54 -10.56 15.86
N ALA A 73 -4.24 -11.86 15.85
CA ALA A 73 -4.58 -12.76 16.95
C ALA A 73 -3.81 -12.42 18.23
N GLN A 74 -2.52 -12.06 18.12
CA GLN A 74 -1.69 -11.64 19.26
C GLN A 74 -2.16 -10.31 19.85
N ASP A 75 -2.46 -9.32 19.00
CA ASP A 75 -2.97 -8.02 19.42
C ASP A 75 -4.34 -8.16 20.11
N PHE A 76 -5.20 -9.04 19.59
CA PHE A 76 -6.47 -9.38 20.22
C PHE A 76 -6.28 -10.04 21.59
N ALA A 77 -5.36 -11.01 21.70
CA ALA A 77 -5.06 -11.66 22.98
C ALA A 77 -4.55 -10.66 24.03
N LEU A 78 -3.64 -9.75 23.66
CA LEU A 78 -3.14 -8.68 24.53
C LEU A 78 -4.24 -7.70 24.95
N ALA A 79 -5.13 -7.33 24.03
CA ALA A 79 -6.27 -6.46 24.34
C ALA A 79 -7.23 -7.13 25.34
N MET A 80 -7.49 -8.43 25.18
CA MET A 80 -8.32 -9.22 26.09
C MET A 80 -7.66 -9.38 27.47
N GLU A 81 -6.33 -9.50 27.54
CA GLU A 81 -5.59 -9.57 28.80
C GLU A 81 -5.60 -8.23 29.55
N LYS A 82 -5.40 -7.10 28.86
CA LYS A 82 -5.58 -5.76 29.43
C LYS A 82 -7.00 -5.51 29.91
N ALA A 83 -8.00 -5.99 29.17
CA ALA A 83 -9.40 -5.88 29.57
C ALA A 83 -9.79 -6.78 30.76
N LYS A 84 -8.94 -7.77 31.12
CA LYS A 84 -9.05 -8.54 32.37
C LYS A 84 -8.38 -7.88 33.58
N LEU A 85 -7.66 -6.76 33.39
CA LEU A 85 -7.07 -5.94 34.44
C LEU A 85 -7.89 -4.66 34.79
N PRO A 86 -9.20 -4.71 35.04
CA PRO A 86 -9.84 -3.72 35.89
C PRO A 86 -9.90 -4.23 37.33
N ASN A 87 -9.38 -3.40 38.23
CA ASN A 87 -9.48 -3.42 39.69
C ASN A 87 -8.38 -4.17 40.46
N ASN A 88 -7.31 -3.44 40.75
CA ASN A 88 -6.87 -3.27 42.14
C ASN A 88 -6.43 -1.82 42.36
#